data_AF-A0A8T5J8A7-F1
#
_entry.id   AF-A0A8T5J8A7-F1
#
_cell.length_a   1.000
_cell.length_b   1.000
_cell.length_c   1.000
_cell.angle_alpha   90.00
_cell.angle_beta   90.00
_cell.angle_gamma   90.00
#
_symmetry.space_group_name_H-M   'P 1'
#
loop_
_entity.id
_entity.type
_entity.pdbx_description
1 polymer ?
#
loop_
_entity_poly.entity_id
_entity_poly.type
_entity_poly.pdbx_seq_one_letter_code
_entity_poly.pdbx_strand_id
1 'polypeptide(L)'
;MRIGLVGKPNVGKSTYFSAATLAKVDIANYPFCTIDPNVGVAFLSAPQPCPCKDLRERLEADGRMEPVSSDDPRQGSICEPRTGTCVGHVRLVPTFLVDVAGLVPGASEGRGRGNAFLSDLANCDALIQVVDAAGMTDIEGNPIAAVEDVESSLKEETSFLTAELDSWIHGILDDGWSRG
;
A
#
# COMPACT_ATOMS: atom_id res chain seq x y z
N MET A 1 -10.13 3.05 3.95
CA MET A 1 -9.31 2.72 2.78
C MET A 1 -8.20 1.79 3.21
N ARG A 2 -8.08 0.63 2.56
CA ARG A 2 -7.05 -0.39 2.73
C ARG A 2 -6.28 -0.53 1.42
N ILE A 3 -4.96 -0.44 1.50
CA ILE A 3 -4.06 -0.66 0.37
C ILE A 3 -3.36 -1.99 0.59
N GLY A 4 -3.55 -2.92 -0.32
CA GLY A 4 -2.87 -4.22 -0.31
C GLY A 4 -1.49 -4.10 -0.94
N LEU A 5 -0.46 -4.53 -0.23
CA LEU A 5 0.89 -4.65 -0.74
C LEU A 5 1.08 -6.07 -1.28
N VAL A 6 1.41 -6.17 -2.56
CA VAL A 6 1.57 -7.44 -3.28
C VAL A 6 2.90 -7.49 -4.01
N GLY A 7 3.36 -8.68 -4.32
CA GLY A 7 4.63 -8.92 -4.98
C GLY A 7 5.13 -10.33 -4.68
N LYS A 8 6.16 -10.76 -5.41
CA LYS A 8 6.82 -12.03 -5.15
C LYS A 8 7.57 -11.99 -3.80
N PRO A 9 7.95 -13.16 -3.24
CA PRO A 9 8.92 -13.19 -2.14
C PRO A 9 10.23 -12.47 -2.51
N ASN A 10 10.92 -11.92 -1.52
CA ASN A 10 12.27 -11.32 -1.64
C ASN A 10 12.45 -10.07 -2.54
N VAL A 11 11.39 -9.52 -3.13
CA VAL A 11 11.46 -8.27 -3.93
C VAL A 11 11.51 -6.97 -3.10
N GLY A 12 11.61 -7.08 -1.77
CA GLY A 12 11.63 -5.94 -0.85
C GLY A 12 10.27 -5.50 -0.30
N LYS A 13 9.21 -6.30 -0.49
CA LYS A 13 7.85 -6.06 0.02
C LYS A 13 7.80 -5.72 1.53
N SER A 14 8.35 -6.58 2.38
CA SER A 14 8.35 -6.36 3.84
C SER A 14 9.21 -5.15 4.26
N THR A 15 10.26 -4.86 3.50
CA THR A 15 11.09 -3.66 3.69
C THR A 15 10.30 -2.40 3.38
N TYR A 16 9.56 -2.39 2.26
CA TYR A 16 8.67 -1.29 1.90
C TYR A 16 7.57 -1.11 2.94
N PHE A 17 6.91 -2.19 3.36
CA PHE A 17 5.90 -2.15 4.41
C PHE A 17 6.45 -1.48 5.67
N SER A 18 7.59 -1.96 6.18
CA SER A 18 8.23 -1.42 7.39
C SER A 18 8.67 0.04 7.26
N ALA A 19 9.03 0.49 6.05
CA ALA A 19 9.41 1.88 5.80
C ALA A 19 8.19 2.81 5.64
N ALA A 20 7.14 2.33 4.95
CA ALA A 20 5.92 3.08 4.69
C ALA A 20 5.02 3.19 5.93
N THR A 21 5.06 2.18 6.79
CA THR A 21 4.41 2.21 8.11
C THR A 21 5.44 2.70 9.12
N LEU A 22 5.28 3.91 9.65
CA LEU A 22 6.09 4.35 10.79
C LEU A 22 5.78 3.39 11.95
N ALA A 23 6.62 2.38 12.17
CA ALA A 23 6.40 1.24 13.06
C ALA A 23 6.35 1.63 14.56
N LYS A 24 5.29 2.35 14.90
CA LYS A 24 4.75 2.64 16.24
C LYS A 24 3.23 2.83 16.12
N VAL A 25 2.52 1.83 15.61
CA VAL A 25 1.08 1.71 15.87
C VAL A 25 0.83 0.26 16.21
N ASP A 26 0.27 0.04 17.40
CA ASP A 26 -0.07 -1.28 17.91
C ASP A 26 -0.88 -2.04 16.87
N ILE A 27 -0.45 -3.27 16.61
CA ILE A 27 -1.18 -4.27 15.83
C ILE A 27 -2.51 -4.47 16.55
N ALA A 28 -3.56 -3.82 16.04
CA ALA A 28 -4.90 -3.99 16.57
C ALA A 28 -5.46 -5.31 16.02
N ASN A 29 -5.66 -6.28 16.91
CA ASN A 29 -6.34 -7.53 16.60
C ASN A 29 -7.80 -7.24 16.23
N TYR A 30 -8.14 -7.26 14.94
CA TYR A 30 -9.52 -7.31 14.48
C TYR A 30 -9.93 -8.77 14.32
N PRO A 31 -10.98 -9.25 15.01
CA PRO A 31 -11.10 -10.67 15.32
C PRO A 31 -11.86 -11.44 14.24
N PHE A 32 -11.30 -11.67 13.03
CA PHE A 32 -11.93 -12.58 12.03
C PHE A 32 -10.99 -13.22 10.99
N CYS A 33 -9.67 -13.39 11.21
CA CYS A 33 -8.82 -14.15 10.28
C CYS A 33 -8.05 -15.28 10.98
N THR A 34 -8.03 -16.46 10.35
CA THR A 34 -7.37 -17.66 10.88
C THR A 34 -5.83 -17.57 10.81
N ILE A 35 -5.28 -16.55 10.14
CA ILE A 35 -3.90 -16.04 10.16
C ILE A 35 -4.00 -14.56 9.78
N ASP A 36 -3.64 -13.64 10.66
CA ASP A 36 -3.82 -12.20 10.41
C ASP A 36 -2.72 -11.66 9.45
N PRO A 37 -3.07 -11.02 8.32
CA PRO A 37 -2.10 -10.27 7.53
C PRO A 37 -1.55 -9.10 8.36
N ASN A 38 -0.30 -8.71 8.13
CA ASN A 38 0.25 -7.57 8.86
C ASN A 38 -0.45 -6.29 8.38
N VAL A 39 -1.18 -5.64 9.27
CA VAL A 39 -1.84 -4.36 8.98
C VAL A 39 -1.09 -3.25 9.69
N GLY A 40 -0.67 -2.24 8.92
CA GLY A 40 -0.03 -1.04 9.43
C GLY A 40 -0.74 0.23 8.98
N VAL A 41 -0.40 1.36 9.59
CA VAL A 41 -0.91 2.68 9.18
C VAL A 41 0.18 3.39 8.37
N ALA A 42 -0.16 3.72 7.13
CA ALA A 42 0.63 4.60 6.27
C ALA A 42 -0.05 5.97 6.16
N PHE A 43 0.68 6.99 5.71
CA PHE A 43 0.15 8.33 5.50
C PHE A 43 0.27 8.73 4.04
N LEU A 44 -0.85 9.17 3.46
CA LEU A 44 -0.88 9.72 2.11
C LEU A 44 -0.94 11.24 2.17
N SER A 45 -0.05 11.89 1.43
CA SER A 45 -0.10 13.34 1.22
C SER A 45 -1.28 13.69 0.33
N ALA A 46 -2.12 14.61 0.77
CA ALA A 46 -3.17 15.15 -0.07
C ALA A 46 -2.54 15.87 -1.28
N PRO A 47 -3.11 15.72 -2.48
CA PRO A 47 -2.55 16.29 -3.70
C PRO A 47 -2.63 17.83 -3.74
N GLN A 48 -3.56 18.39 -2.98
CA GLN A 48 -3.75 19.84 -2.88
C GLN A 48 -3.24 20.36 -1.53
N PRO A 49 -2.69 21.58 -1.49
CA PRO A 49 -2.35 22.24 -0.23
C PRO A 49 -3.56 22.31 0.70
N CYS A 50 -3.30 22.22 2.00
CA CYS A 50 -4.33 22.39 3.01
C CYS A 50 -4.89 23.82 2.93
N PRO A 51 -6.22 24.00 3.01
CA PRO A 51 -6.85 25.33 3.04
C PRO A 51 -6.35 26.25 4.17
N CYS A 52 -5.66 25.69 5.18
CA CYS A 52 -5.01 26.46 6.22
C CYS A 52 -3.89 27.37 5.68
N LYS A 53 -3.36 27.10 4.49
CA LYS A 53 -2.41 27.96 3.80
C LYS A 53 -3.03 29.31 3.49
N ASP A 54 -4.11 29.32 2.71
CA ASP A 54 -4.78 30.54 2.29
C ASP A 54 -5.31 31.34 3.50
N LEU A 55 -5.81 30.62 4.52
CA LEU A 55 -6.26 31.25 5.76
C LEU A 55 -5.10 31.91 6.50
N ARG A 56 -3.95 31.23 6.59
CA ARG A 56 -2.76 31.79 7.22
C ARG A 56 -2.25 33.02 6.50
N GLU A 57 -2.10 32.95 5.18
CA GLU A 57 -1.65 34.08 4.35
C GLU A 57 -2.51 35.33 4.57
N ARG A 58 -3.84 35.15 4.67
CA ARG A 58 -4.77 36.24 5.00
C ARG A 58 -4.56 36.79 6.41
N LEU A 59 -4.37 35.92 7.41
CA LEU A 59 -4.16 36.36 8.79
C LEU A 59 -2.83 37.10 8.97
N GLU A 60 -1.77 36.68 8.28
CA GLU A 60 -0.47 37.37 8.27
C GLU A 60 -0.59 38.75 7.57
N ALA A 61 -1.30 38.82 6.44
CA ALA A 61 -1.56 40.08 5.74
C ALA A 61 -2.38 41.09 6.58
N ASP A 62 -3.31 40.59 7.38
CA ASP A 62 -4.13 41.40 8.30
C ASP A 62 -3.39 41.78 9.60
N GLY A 63 -2.14 41.32 9.79
CA GLY A 63 -1.36 41.55 11.01
C GLY A 63 -1.90 40.80 12.25
N ARG A 64 -2.71 39.74 12.03
CA ARG A 64 -3.34 38.93 13.07
C ARG A 64 -2.52 37.69 13.46
N MET A 65 -1.39 37.45 12.79
CA MET A 65 -0.51 36.33 13.01
C MET A 65 0.93 36.71 12.66
N GLU A 66 1.90 36.29 13.47
CA GLU A 66 3.31 36.48 13.14
C GLU A 66 3.77 35.54 12.02
N PRO A 67 4.83 35.93 11.27
CA PRO A 67 5.47 35.05 10.30
C PRO A 67 5.92 33.72 10.92
N VAL A 68 5.89 32.65 10.11
CA VAL A 68 6.33 31.31 10.54
C VAL A 68 7.79 31.35 11.01
N SER A 69 8.03 30.91 12.24
CA SER A 69 9.39 30.66 12.72
C SER A 69 9.99 29.42 12.04
N SER A 70 11.29 29.42 11.78
CA SER A 70 12.01 28.25 11.25
C SER A 70 11.88 27.01 12.15
N ASP A 71 11.63 27.21 13.44
CA ASP A 71 11.54 26.16 14.45
C ASP A 71 10.11 25.65 14.68
N ASP A 72 9.13 26.13 13.90
CA ASP A 72 7.74 25.66 14.00
C ASP A 72 7.63 24.19 13.58
N PRO A 73 7.27 23.25 14.47
CA PRO A 73 7.17 21.83 14.15
C PRO A 73 6.09 21.52 13.11
N ARG A 74 5.11 22.42 12.94
CA ARG A 74 4.03 22.30 11.95
C ARG A 74 4.30 23.08 10.68
N GLN A 75 5.45 23.77 10.63
CA GLN A 75 5.93 24.56 9.50
C GLN A 75 4.82 25.48 8.95
N GLY A 76 4.16 26.22 9.85
CA GLY A 76 3.11 27.16 9.48
C GLY A 76 1.69 26.60 9.41
N SER A 77 1.49 25.29 9.55
CA SER A 77 0.12 24.73 9.48
C SER A 77 -0.70 25.08 10.72
N ILE A 78 -1.78 25.85 10.54
CA ILE A 78 -2.64 26.33 11.64
C ILE A 78 -3.89 25.50 11.91
N CYS A 79 -4.21 24.51 11.06
CA CYS A 79 -5.42 23.70 11.24
C CYS A 79 -5.27 22.64 12.33
N GLU A 80 -6.34 22.27 13.03
CA GLU A 80 -6.33 21.17 14.01
C GLU A 80 -7.18 20.01 13.51
N PRO A 81 -6.59 19.10 12.73
CA PRO A 81 -7.34 18.00 12.15
C PRO A 81 -7.73 16.93 13.17
N ARG A 82 -8.97 16.41 13.06
CA ARG A 82 -9.43 15.26 13.87
C ARG A 82 -8.75 13.94 13.52
N THR A 83 -8.30 13.78 12.29
CA THR A 83 -7.63 12.57 11.77
C THR A 83 -6.37 12.95 11.00
N GLY A 84 -5.29 12.18 11.13
CA GLY A 84 -4.03 12.48 10.45
C GLY A 84 -3.34 13.75 10.96
N THR A 85 -2.42 14.30 10.16
CA THR A 85 -1.68 15.52 10.52
C THR A 85 -1.63 16.52 9.36
N CYS A 86 -1.18 17.73 9.65
CA CYS A 86 -0.89 18.76 8.64
C CYS A 86 0.40 19.47 9.04
N VAL A 87 1.40 19.39 8.17
CA VAL A 87 2.74 19.97 8.33
C VAL A 87 3.11 20.64 7.01
N GLY A 88 3.62 21.88 7.06
CA GLY A 88 4.00 22.62 5.85
C GLY A 88 2.83 22.86 4.88
N HIS A 89 1.62 23.01 5.41
CA HIS A 89 0.37 23.06 4.64
C HIS A 89 0.11 21.82 3.78
N VAL A 90 0.75 20.69 4.05
CA VAL A 90 0.47 19.41 3.40
C VAL A 90 -0.29 18.52 4.36
N ARG A 91 -1.44 18.03 3.90
CA ARG A 91 -2.33 17.19 4.70
C ARG A 91 -1.90 15.73 4.57
N LEU A 92 -1.56 15.09 5.68
CA LEU A 92 -1.24 13.67 5.75
C LEU A 92 -2.47 12.90 6.25
N VAL A 93 -3.06 12.08 5.38
CA VAL A 93 -4.27 11.30 5.64
C VAL A 93 -3.87 9.86 5.97
N PRO A 94 -4.26 9.30 7.13
CA PRO A 94 -3.93 7.94 7.50
C PRO A 94 -4.71 6.95 6.62
N THR A 95 -4.03 5.91 6.18
CA THR A 95 -4.59 4.81 5.38
C THR A 95 -4.03 3.49 5.90
N PHE A 96 -4.83 2.42 5.85
CA PHE A 96 -4.34 1.10 6.22
C PHE A 96 -3.52 0.51 5.07
N LEU A 97 -2.30 0.08 5.37
CA LEU A 97 -1.48 -0.72 4.48
C LEU A 97 -1.53 -2.16 4.97
N VAL A 98 -1.82 -3.10 4.07
CA VAL A 98 -1.97 -4.52 4.38
C VAL A 98 -0.85 -5.28 3.67
N ASP A 99 0.03 -5.92 4.42
CA ASP A 99 1.07 -6.77 3.87
C ASP A 99 0.48 -8.14 3.56
N VAL A 100 0.09 -8.35 2.30
CA VAL A 100 -0.42 -9.64 1.85
C VAL A 100 0.78 -10.56 1.57
N ALA A 101 0.71 -11.83 1.96
CA ALA A 101 1.82 -12.79 1.81
C ALA A 101 2.33 -12.87 0.35
N GLY A 102 3.57 -13.29 0.09
CA GLY A 102 4.10 -13.33 -1.28
C GLY A 102 3.26 -14.23 -2.21
N LEU A 103 2.88 -13.70 -3.39
CA LEU A 103 2.15 -14.46 -4.40
C LEU A 103 3.13 -15.39 -5.13
N VAL A 104 2.76 -16.67 -5.25
CA VAL A 104 3.48 -17.67 -6.04
C VAL A 104 2.58 -18.20 -7.15
N PRO A 105 3.15 -18.65 -8.29
CA PRO A 105 2.35 -19.17 -9.40
C PRO A 105 1.41 -20.32 -9.02
N GLY A 106 0.17 -20.27 -9.53
CA GLY A 106 -0.86 -21.27 -9.25
C GLY A 106 -1.63 -21.03 -7.95
N ALA A 107 -1.56 -19.83 -7.37
CA ALA A 107 -2.35 -19.48 -6.19
C ALA A 107 -3.87 -19.53 -6.47
N SER A 108 -4.30 -19.16 -7.67
CA SER A 108 -5.70 -19.25 -8.12
C SER A 108 -6.22 -20.70 -8.23
N GLU A 109 -5.35 -21.68 -8.50
CA GLU A 109 -5.68 -23.10 -8.59
C GLU A 109 -5.71 -23.80 -7.22
N GLY A 110 -5.59 -23.05 -6.12
CA GLY A 110 -5.58 -23.60 -4.76
C GLY A 110 -4.26 -24.24 -4.35
N ARG A 111 -3.16 -24.01 -5.09
CA ARG A 111 -1.82 -24.42 -4.66
C ARG A 111 -1.41 -23.59 -3.43
N GLY A 112 -1.19 -24.24 -2.30
CA GLY A 112 -0.81 -23.59 -1.04
C GLY A 112 -1.96 -22.83 -0.36
N ARG A 113 -1.68 -21.60 0.14
CA ARG A 113 -2.66 -20.71 0.82
C ARG A 113 -3.34 -19.70 -0.13
N GLY A 114 -3.34 -19.96 -1.44
CA GLY A 114 -3.71 -19.00 -2.48
C GLY A 114 -5.12 -18.38 -2.35
N ASN A 115 -6.14 -19.16 -1.99
CA ASN A 115 -7.51 -18.63 -1.80
C ASN A 115 -7.62 -17.66 -0.60
N ALA A 116 -6.86 -17.88 0.47
CA ALA A 116 -6.83 -16.96 1.62
C ALA A 116 -6.14 -15.64 1.22
N PHE A 117 -5.04 -15.73 0.45
CA PHE A 117 -4.35 -14.57 -0.11
C PHE A 117 -5.24 -13.73 -1.02
N LEU A 118 -5.98 -14.37 -1.93
CA LEU A 118 -6.90 -13.69 -2.85
C LEU A 118 -8.10 -13.07 -2.12
N SER A 119 -8.55 -13.69 -1.02
CA SER A 119 -9.59 -13.12 -0.15
C SER A 119 -9.09 -11.88 0.60
N ASP A 120 -7.85 -11.86 1.09
CA ASP A 120 -7.25 -10.68 1.73
C ASP A 120 -7.08 -9.53 0.72
N LEU A 121 -6.66 -9.87 -0.50
CA LEU A 121 -6.61 -8.96 -1.65
C LEU A 121 -7.97 -8.34 -1.96
N ALA A 122 -9.03 -9.15 -1.99
CA ALA A 122 -10.39 -8.70 -2.27
C ALA A 122 -10.94 -7.71 -1.22
N ASN A 123 -10.39 -7.75 0.00
CA ASN A 123 -10.71 -6.82 1.07
C ASN A 123 -9.94 -5.48 0.99
N CYS A 124 -9.07 -5.31 0.00
CA CYS A 124 -8.32 -4.08 -0.24
C CYS A 124 -9.01 -3.19 -1.29
N ASP A 125 -8.98 -1.87 -1.09
CA ASP A 125 -9.56 -0.89 -2.02
C ASP A 125 -8.61 -0.55 -3.18
N ALA A 126 -7.30 -0.73 -2.97
CA ALA A 126 -6.26 -0.49 -3.97
C ALA A 126 -5.06 -1.41 -3.71
N LEU A 127 -4.26 -1.67 -4.75
CA LEU A 127 -3.09 -2.53 -4.66
C LEU A 127 -1.81 -1.78 -5.05
N ILE A 128 -0.73 -2.03 -4.31
CA ILE A 128 0.63 -1.63 -4.66
C ILE A 128 1.41 -2.90 -4.96
N GLN A 129 1.84 -3.07 -6.20
CA GLN A 129 2.72 -4.15 -6.60
C GLN A 129 4.19 -3.74 -6.45
N VAL A 130 4.92 -4.43 -5.59
CA VAL A 130 6.38 -4.30 -5.45
C VAL A 130 7.03 -5.27 -6.42
N VAL A 131 7.96 -4.76 -7.23
CA VAL A 131 8.65 -5.52 -8.28
C VAL A 131 10.16 -5.42 -8.11
N ASP A 132 10.89 -6.47 -8.48
CA ASP A 132 12.34 -6.45 -8.50
C ASP A 132 12.89 -5.75 -9.75
N ALA A 133 13.17 -4.46 -9.61
CA ALA A 133 13.79 -3.66 -10.67
C ALA A 133 15.25 -4.07 -10.99
N ALA A 134 15.91 -4.86 -10.13
CA ALA A 134 17.27 -5.33 -10.38
C ALA A 134 17.31 -6.61 -11.24
N GLY A 135 16.17 -7.30 -11.39
CA GLY A 135 16.09 -8.55 -12.16
C GLY A 135 16.98 -9.66 -11.60
N MET A 136 17.13 -9.70 -10.29
CA MET A 136 17.93 -10.68 -9.54
C MET A 136 17.06 -11.74 -8.85
N THR A 137 15.74 -11.74 -9.06
CA THR A 137 14.84 -12.78 -8.57
C THR A 137 14.07 -13.47 -9.69
N ASP A 138 13.81 -14.78 -9.54
CA ASP A 138 12.91 -15.53 -10.41
C ASP A 138 11.41 -15.29 -10.08
N ILE A 139 10.50 -16.03 -10.73
CA ILE A 139 9.05 -15.89 -10.51
C ILE A 139 8.58 -16.35 -9.12
N GLU A 140 9.34 -17.21 -8.45
CA GLU A 140 9.07 -17.69 -7.10
C GLU A 140 9.73 -16.80 -6.03
N GLY A 141 10.55 -15.83 -6.45
CA GLY A 141 11.31 -14.95 -5.56
C GLY A 141 12.64 -15.55 -5.11
N ASN A 142 13.15 -16.60 -5.75
CA ASN A 142 14.48 -17.11 -5.47
C ASN A 142 15.54 -16.22 -6.13
N PRO A 143 16.68 -15.99 -5.45
CA PRO A 143 17.77 -15.20 -6.01
C PRO A 143 18.43 -15.91 -7.19
N ILE A 144 18.61 -15.18 -8.29
CA ILE A 144 19.27 -15.62 -9.52
C ILE A 144 20.37 -14.64 -9.91
N ALA A 145 21.22 -15.04 -10.85
CA ALA A 145 22.08 -14.08 -11.54
C ALA A 145 21.20 -13.06 -12.27
N ALA A 146 21.68 -11.83 -12.41
CA ALA A 146 20.96 -10.77 -13.10
C ALA A 146 20.52 -11.24 -14.49
N VAL A 147 19.22 -11.13 -14.77
CA VAL A 147 18.66 -11.45 -16.09
C VAL A 147 19.27 -10.55 -17.15
N GLU A 148 19.48 -11.09 -18.35
CA GLU A 148 20.00 -10.31 -19.48
C GLU A 148 19.00 -9.25 -19.95
N ASP A 149 17.70 -9.54 -19.85
CA ASP A 149 16.60 -8.64 -20.21
C ASP A 149 15.69 -8.36 -18.98
N VAL A 150 15.97 -7.26 -18.31
CA VAL A 150 15.20 -6.79 -17.15
C VAL A 150 13.80 -6.33 -17.55
N GLU A 151 13.63 -5.78 -18.75
CA GLU A 151 12.33 -5.26 -19.21
C GLU A 151 11.33 -6.40 -19.41
N SER A 152 11.75 -7.50 -20.04
CA SER A 152 10.91 -8.70 -20.19
C SER A 152 10.54 -9.28 -18.83
N SER A 153 11.51 -9.41 -17.92
CA SER A 153 11.27 -9.94 -16.56
C SER A 153 10.24 -9.10 -15.77
N LEU A 154 10.35 -7.76 -15.83
CA LEU A 154 9.39 -6.86 -15.19
C LEU A 154 7.99 -6.96 -15.81
N LYS A 155 7.89 -7.11 -17.14
CA LYS A 155 6.60 -7.32 -17.82
C LYS A 155 5.95 -8.63 -17.40
N GLU A 156 6.74 -9.70 -17.31
CA GLU A 156 6.25 -11.00 -16.84
C GLU A 156 5.77 -10.92 -15.40
N GLU A 157 6.52 -10.25 -14.52
CA GLU A 157 6.15 -10.08 -13.12
C GLU A 157 4.87 -9.27 -12.92
N THR A 158 4.72 -8.16 -13.65
CA THR A 158 3.50 -7.33 -13.58
C THR A 158 2.29 -8.03 -14.20
N SER A 159 2.49 -8.76 -15.31
CA SER A 159 1.41 -9.51 -15.98
C SER A 159 0.94 -10.70 -15.16
N PHE A 160 1.85 -11.35 -14.42
CA PHE A 160 1.55 -12.51 -13.57
C PHE A 160 0.47 -12.22 -12.53
N LEU A 161 0.56 -11.10 -11.81
CA LEU A 161 -0.44 -10.73 -10.81
C LEU A 161 -1.84 -10.56 -11.44
N THR A 162 -1.91 -9.88 -12.58
CA THR A 162 -3.17 -9.67 -13.30
C THR A 162 -3.77 -10.99 -13.75
N ALA A 163 -2.96 -11.90 -14.30
CA ALA A 163 -3.41 -13.21 -14.75
C ALA A 163 -3.98 -14.07 -13.60
N GLU A 164 -3.36 -14.05 -12.42
CA GLU A 164 -3.86 -14.77 -11.25
C GLU A 164 -5.18 -14.19 -10.73
N LEU A 165 -5.32 -12.85 -10.72
CA LEU A 165 -6.58 -12.19 -10.36
C LEU A 165 -7.70 -12.53 -11.34
N ASP A 166 -7.42 -12.49 -12.65
CA ASP A 166 -8.38 -12.84 -13.70
C ASP A 166 -8.83 -14.30 -13.59
N SER A 167 -7.89 -15.23 -13.40
CA SER A 167 -8.15 -16.66 -13.21
C SER A 167 -9.03 -16.91 -11.98
N TRP A 168 -8.73 -16.23 -10.87
CA TRP A 168 -9.51 -16.35 -9.64
C TRP A 168 -10.93 -15.83 -9.79
N ILE A 169 -11.11 -14.63 -10.38
CA ILE A 169 -12.43 -14.06 -10.63
C ILE A 169 -13.22 -14.96 -11.58
N HIS A 170 -12.58 -15.48 -12.63
CA HIS A 170 -13.19 -16.45 -13.54
C HIS A 170 -13.68 -17.70 -12.79
N GLY A 171 -12.86 -18.28 -11.91
CA GLY A 171 -13.25 -19.43 -11.09
C GLY A 171 -14.47 -19.15 -10.20
N ILE A 172 -14.53 -17.97 -9.57
CA ILE A 172 -15.69 -17.56 -8.76
C ILE A 172 -16.96 -17.46 -9.62
N LEU A 173 -16.84 -16.89 -10.82
CA LEU A 173 -17.98 -16.73 -11.72
C LEU A 173 -18.50 -18.08 -12.22
N ASP A 174 -17.61 -19.00 -12.61
CA ASP A 174 -17.97 -20.33 -13.10
C ASP A 174 -18.63 -21.20 -12.00
N ASP A 175 -18.07 -21.17 -10.79
CA ASP A 175 -18.65 -21.83 -9.61
C ASP A 175 -20.03 -21.27 -9.26
N GLY A 176 -20.23 -19.96 -9.39
CA GLY A 176 -21.51 -19.31 -9.15
C GLY A 176 -22.54 -19.64 -10.24
N TRP A 177 -22.10 -19.69 -11.49
CA TRP A 177 -22.95 -19.93 -12.66
C TRP A 177 -23.42 -21.38 -12.76
N SER A 178 -22.55 -22.34 -12.44
CA SER A 178 -22.87 -23.78 -12.46
C SER A 178 -23.84 -24.22 -11.34
N ARG A 179 -24.02 -23.40 -10.31
CA ARG A 179 -24.93 -23.65 -9.17
C ARG A 179 -26.32 -23.01 -9.33
N GLY A 180 -26.53 -22.18 -10.36
CA GLY A 180 -27.81 -21.53 -10.69
C GLY A 180 -28.56 -22.27 -11.79
#